data_AF-A0A090Y8M3-F1
#
_entry.id   AF-A0A090Y8M3-F1
#
_cell.length_a   1.000
_cell.length_b   1.000
_cell.length_c   1.000
_cell.angle_alpha   90.00
_cell.angle_beta   90.00
_cell.angle_gamma   90.00
#
_symmetry.space_group_name_H-M   'P 1'
#
loop_
_entity.id
_entity.type
_entity.pdbx_description
1 polymer ?
#
loop_
_entity_poly.entity_id
_entity_poly.type
_entity_poly.pdbx_seq_one_letter_code
_entity_poly.pdbx_strand_id
1 'polypeptide(L)'
;MCIDVNSYSARATSIDVTIEIEAIDNALENVEEVERDFIKYRYFYNWTIDKCSLRIGYSDKTLFLIRNQVIKKFLIRLGSITII
;
A
#
# COMPACT_ATOMS: atom_id res chain seq x y z
N MET A 1 10.88 -16.54 -38.06
CA MET A 1 10.00 -16.64 -36.89
C MET A 1 9.85 -15.23 -36.34
N CYS A 2 8.79 -14.54 -36.73
CA CYS A 2 8.53 -13.18 -36.27
C CYS A 2 7.94 -13.28 -34.86
N ILE A 3 8.67 -12.84 -33.85
CA ILE A 3 8.12 -12.66 -32.51
C ILE A 3 7.19 -11.45 -32.61
N ASP A 4 5.90 -11.69 -32.42
CA ASP A 4 4.90 -10.64 -32.36
C ASP A 4 5.21 -9.73 -31.14
N VAL A 5 5.68 -8.52 -31.43
CA VAL A 5 6.10 -7.53 -30.42
C VAL A 5 4.92 -7.09 -29.53
N ASN A 6 3.68 -7.19 -30.03
CA ASN A 6 2.48 -6.84 -29.27
C ASN A 6 2.15 -7.91 -28.22
N SER A 7 2.46 -9.18 -28.49
CA SER A 7 2.29 -10.26 -27.51
C SER A 7 3.28 -10.16 -26.34
N TYR A 8 4.44 -9.53 -26.54
CA TYR A 8 5.43 -9.26 -25.50
C TYR A 8 5.00 -8.10 -24.59
N SER A 9 4.45 -7.02 -25.17
CA SER A 9 3.95 -5.86 -24.43
C SER A 9 2.80 -6.24 -23.49
N ALA A 10 1.78 -6.96 -23.97
CA ALA A 10 0.64 -7.36 -23.12
C ALA A 10 1.05 -8.31 -21.97
N ARG A 11 2.05 -9.17 -22.19
CA ARG A 11 2.59 -10.10 -21.20
C ARG A 11 3.49 -9.40 -20.17
N ALA A 12 4.25 -8.40 -20.59
CA ALA A 12 5.07 -7.57 -19.70
C ALA A 12 4.17 -6.72 -18.76
N THR A 13 3.11 -6.10 -19.28
CA THR A 13 2.17 -5.31 -18.46
C THR A 13 1.45 -6.15 -17.41
N SER A 14 1.13 -7.42 -17.70
CA SER A 14 0.49 -8.32 -16.74
C SER A 14 1.48 -8.85 -15.68
N ILE A 15 2.76 -9.03 -16.04
CA ILE A 15 3.82 -9.38 -15.09
C ILE A 15 4.10 -8.21 -14.13
N ASP A 16 4.20 -6.98 -14.64
CA ASP A 16 4.44 -5.79 -13.80
C ASP A 16 3.35 -5.59 -12.76
N VAL A 17 2.07 -5.67 -13.16
CA VAL A 17 0.93 -5.55 -12.23
C VAL A 17 0.96 -6.65 -11.17
N THR A 18 1.41 -7.86 -11.52
CA THR A 18 1.50 -8.96 -10.55
C THR A 18 2.57 -8.70 -9.50
N ILE A 19 3.73 -8.17 -9.92
CA ILE A 19 4.84 -7.80 -9.01
C ILE A 19 4.42 -6.65 -8.08
N GLU A 20 3.70 -5.65 -8.60
CA GLU A 20 3.16 -4.55 -7.81
C GLU A 20 2.20 -5.04 -6.73
N ILE A 21 1.26 -5.93 -7.08
CA ILE A 21 0.29 -6.51 -6.15
C ILE A 21 0.99 -7.35 -5.08
N GLU A 22 1.91 -8.24 -5.47
CA GLU A 22 2.66 -9.08 -4.52
C GLU A 22 3.47 -8.22 -3.54
N ALA A 23 4.08 -7.13 -3.99
CA ALA A 23 4.83 -6.26 -3.12
C ALA A 23 3.94 -5.45 -2.15
N ILE A 24 2.73 -5.07 -2.59
CA ILE A 24 1.71 -4.46 -1.72
C ILE A 24 1.24 -5.47 -0.66
N ASP A 25 0.96 -6.71 -1.06
CA ASP A 25 0.54 -7.78 -0.14
C ASP A 25 1.62 -8.07 0.90
N ASN A 26 2.88 -8.18 0.48
CA ASN A 26 4.03 -8.33 1.37
C ASN A 26 4.22 -7.14 2.32
N ALA A 27 3.98 -5.91 1.83
CA ALA A 27 4.04 -4.71 2.65
C ALA A 27 2.92 -4.71 3.71
N LEU A 28 1.76 -5.28 3.40
CA LEU A 28 0.60 -5.38 4.27
C LEU A 28 0.72 -6.51 5.31
N GLU A 29 1.43 -7.61 5.05
CA GLU A 29 1.56 -8.73 5.99
C GLU A 29 2.14 -8.32 7.36
N ASN A 30 3.14 -7.43 7.35
CA ASN A 30 3.94 -7.05 8.52
C ASN A 30 3.44 -5.79 9.26
N VAL A 31 2.19 -5.41 9.01
CA VAL A 31 1.55 -4.22 9.56
C VAL A 31 0.85 -4.58 10.88
N GLU A 32 0.96 -3.76 11.91
CA GLU A 32 0.26 -4.04 13.17
C GLU A 32 -1.26 -3.95 12.99
N GLU A 33 -2.04 -4.63 13.83
CA GLU A 33 -3.51 -4.66 13.71
C GLU A 33 -4.10 -3.24 13.64
N VAL A 34 -3.61 -2.33 14.48
CA VAL A 34 -4.10 -0.95 14.51
C VAL A 34 -3.69 -0.14 13.28
N GLU A 35 -2.52 -0.44 12.71
CA GLU A 35 -2.06 0.17 11.47
C GLU A 35 -2.90 -0.34 10.27
N ARG A 36 -3.27 -1.63 10.26
CA ARG A 36 -4.18 -2.22 9.26
C ARG A 36 -5.54 -1.57 9.30
N ASP A 37 -6.10 -1.40 10.50
CA ASP A 37 -7.36 -0.69 10.68
C ASP A 37 -7.27 0.76 10.18
N PHE A 38 -6.20 1.47 10.55
CA PHE A 38 -5.95 2.81 10.03
C PHE A 38 -5.90 2.83 8.50
N ILE A 39 -5.14 1.93 7.88
CA ILE A 39 -5.02 1.83 6.41
C ILE A 39 -6.38 1.58 5.76
N LYS A 40 -7.15 0.62 6.29
CA LYS A 40 -8.49 0.27 5.81
C LYS A 40 -9.42 1.48 5.85
N TYR A 41 -9.55 2.12 7.01
CA TYR A 41 -10.45 3.27 7.15
C TYR A 41 -9.98 4.47 6.33
N ARG A 42 -8.66 4.76 6.34
CA ARG A 42 -8.12 5.96 5.69
C ARG A 42 -8.05 5.86 4.18
N TYR A 43 -7.58 4.74 3.62
CA TYR A 43 -7.28 4.64 2.19
C TYR A 43 -8.32 3.86 1.39
N PHE A 44 -8.94 2.83 1.98
CA PHE A 44 -9.99 2.07 1.29
C PHE A 44 -11.38 2.68 1.45
N TYR A 45 -11.71 3.20 2.63
CA TYR A 45 -13.00 3.87 2.86
C TYR A 45 -12.94 5.40 2.77
N ASN A 46 -11.75 5.96 2.56
CA ASN A 46 -11.51 7.40 2.42
C ASN A 46 -12.08 8.24 3.60
N TRP A 47 -11.95 7.74 4.83
CA TRP A 47 -12.41 8.47 6.01
C TRP A 47 -11.46 9.61 6.40
N THR A 48 -12.02 10.64 7.04
CA THR A 48 -11.25 11.72 7.65
C THR A 48 -10.46 11.21 8.86
N ILE A 49 -9.38 11.92 9.22
CA ILE A 49 -8.58 11.59 10.41
C ILE A 49 -9.45 11.56 11.66
N ASP A 50 -10.32 12.56 11.85
CA ASP A 50 -11.22 12.65 13.00
C ASP A 50 -12.14 11.43 13.10
N LYS A 51 -12.68 10.97 11.97
CA LYS A 51 -13.54 9.77 11.92
C LYS A 51 -12.75 8.50 12.22
N CYS A 52 -11.52 8.39 11.73
CA CYS A 52 -10.63 7.28 12.06
C CYS A 52 -10.23 7.29 13.54
N SER A 53 -9.95 8.46 14.10
CA SER A 53 -9.62 8.72 15.51
C SER A 53 -10.74 8.23 16.44
N LEU A 54 -11.98 8.64 16.12
CA LEU A 54 -13.19 8.16 16.80
C LEU A 54 -13.39 6.64 16.71
N ARG A 55 -13.10 6.04 15.55
CA ARG A 55 -13.32 4.60 15.34
C ARG A 55 -12.26 3.73 16.01
N ILE A 56 -10.99 4.11 15.90
CA ILE A 56 -9.83 3.35 16.39
C ILE A 56 -9.64 3.59 17.91
N GLY A 57 -10.17 4.69 18.44
CA GLY A 57 -10.08 5.03 19.86
C GLY A 57 -8.75 5.69 20.26
N TYR A 58 -8.08 6.31 19.28
CA TYR A 58 -6.82 7.02 19.49
C TYR A 58 -6.97 8.50 19.21
N SER A 59 -6.23 9.33 19.95
CA SER A 59 -6.16 10.77 19.67
C SER A 59 -5.64 11.05 18.27
N ASP A 60 -6.01 12.19 17.69
CA ASP A 60 -5.54 12.60 16.37
C ASP A 60 -4.01 12.62 16.30
N LYS A 61 -3.34 13.09 17.37
CA LYS A 61 -1.89 13.10 17.48
C LYS A 61 -1.29 11.70 17.36
N THR A 62 -1.88 10.71 18.05
CA THR A 62 -1.48 9.31 17.94
C THR A 62 -1.74 8.77 16.53
N LEU A 63 -2.88 9.11 15.92
CA LEU A 63 -3.19 8.73 14.54
C LEU A 63 -2.21 9.30 13.52
N PHE A 64 -1.74 10.53 13.74
CA PHE A 64 -0.69 11.14 12.91
C PHE A 64 0.64 10.37 13.01
N LEU A 65 1.00 9.86 14.19
CA LEU A 65 2.19 9.02 14.36
C LEU A 65 2.02 7.68 13.62
N ILE A 66 0.87 7.02 13.79
CA ILE A 66 0.52 5.78 13.08
C ILE A 66 0.59 5.99 11.56
N ARG A 67 -0.01 7.08 11.05
CA ARG A 67 0.07 7.45 9.63
C ARG A 67 1.52 7.52 9.14
N ASN A 68 2.38 8.21 9.89
CA ASN A 68 3.79 8.38 9.50
C ASN A 68 4.56 7.07 9.54
N GLN A 69 4.27 6.20 10.52
CA GLN A 69 4.86 4.86 10.61
C GLN A 69 4.43 3.98 9.44
N VAL A 70 3.14 3.95 9.11
CA VAL A 70 2.59 3.25 7.95
C VAL A 70 3.26 3.72 6.66
N ILE A 71 3.31 5.04 6.43
CA ILE A 71 3.95 5.62 5.23
C ILE A 71 5.42 5.21 5.16
N LYS A 72 6.15 5.29 6.28
CA LYS A 72 7.56 4.89 6.32
C LYS A 72 7.75 3.40 6.03
N LYS A 73 6.92 2.52 6.61
CA LYS A 73 6.94 1.07 6.35
C LYS A 73 6.68 0.79 4.86
N PHE A 74 5.71 1.48 4.26
CA PHE A 74 5.36 1.29 2.85
C PHE A 74 6.45 1.82 1.93
N LEU A 75 7.03 2.99 2.22
CA LEU A 75 8.16 3.53 1.44
C LEU A 75 9.38 2.61 1.48
N ILE A 76 9.70 2.00 2.63
CA ILE A 76 10.82 1.05 2.73
C ILE A 76 10.53 -0.22 1.91
N ARG A 77 9.30 -0.74 1.97
CA ARG A 77 8.92 -2.01 1.33
C ARG A 77 8.67 -1.88 -0.17
N LEU A 78 8.10 -0.76 -0.61
CA LEU A 78 7.78 -0.48 -2.01
C LEU A 78 8.86 0.34 -2.72
N GLY A 79 9.82 0.91 -1.99
CA GLY A 79 10.93 1.68 -2.57
C GLY A 79 11.79 0.86 -3.54
N SER A 80 11.82 -0.46 -3.42
CA SER A 80 12.49 -1.35 -4.38
C SER A 80 11.76 -1.45 -5.72
N ILE A 81 10.47 -1.11 -5.78
CA ILE A 81 9.66 -1.04 -7.01
C ILE A 81 9.82 0.33 -7.69
N THR A 82 10.18 1.37 -6.92
CA THR A 82 10.28 2.75 -7.43
C THR A 82 11.65 3.07 -8.05
N ILE A 83 12.39 2.06 -8.53
CA ILE A 83 13.58 2.31 -9.37
C ILE A 83 13.08 2.52 -10.80
N ILE A 84 12.77 3.77 -11.12
CA ILE A 84 12.55 4.28 -12.49
C ILE A 84 13.56 5.39 -12.74
#